data_AF-A0A959T6C4-F1
#
_entry.id   AF-A0A959T6C4-F1
#
_cell.length_a   1.000
_cell.length_b   1.000
_cell.length_c   1.000
_cell.angle_alpha   90.00
_cell.angle_beta   90.00
_cell.angle_gamma   90.00
#
_symmetry.space_group_name_H-M   'P 1'
#
loop_
_entity.id
_entity.type
_entity.pdbx_description
1 polymer ?
#
loop_
_entity_poly.entity_id
_entity_poly.type
_entity_poly.pdbx_seq_one_letter_code
_entity_poly.pdbx_strand_id
1 'polypeptide(L)'
;MPYLKETYDLDEVLEDDRKRGLLRDAMKRYAEEAKIQLSYKNEQHILTELGEIPLEDAQGEEVGLDLTLTSEQLEAAVSPYFQRAIDIAKDLLHRNHVQGGDVTSLILVGGPTYSPILRRMLEEQVVRPDTRIDPMTAVAVGASLYASTIKVSEEVREATRDLAKVQLDLGYEATSVQPMEFVSVKLHANGQAPEGLMVELERMDGTWASGRKPLDAKGDVVEVELKEGRVNAFAVKVYDASGNHVACEPDQFTVIQGTQVSAATLPSNMGIEIYRREDDRRVFLLARGLEMNQSLPATGTLNGLRTSQDLRPGNSDDVVRIPIYEGGHDAPGSLAILNEHIYDARITGNDVPALVPAGSTVDVTIQTDRGSGRPVLMKVYFPHLDEEVEIEVASNTVQQEIDAGWLQSELEQCGQQLDELDEQEGSDEAAIGKARKELERLQQRFDQDPNDYDAKKEVVENLKKLMREVDR
;
A
#
# COMPACT_ATOMS: atom_id res chain seq x y z
N MET A 1 20.82 -28.78 -5.33
CA MET A 1 21.11 -29.48 -4.07
C MET A 1 22.21 -30.49 -4.32
N PRO A 2 23.49 -30.10 -4.24
CA PRO A 2 24.60 -30.99 -4.56
C PRO A 2 24.60 -32.23 -3.67
N TYR A 3 24.55 -32.07 -2.35
CA TYR A 3 24.52 -33.18 -1.38
C TYR A 3 23.44 -34.22 -1.69
N LEU A 4 22.17 -33.82 -1.75
CA LEU A 4 21.07 -34.79 -1.97
C LEU A 4 21.18 -35.52 -3.31
N LYS A 5 21.68 -34.87 -4.37
CA LYS A 5 21.88 -35.50 -5.68
C LYS A 5 23.11 -36.41 -5.72
N GLU A 6 24.09 -36.15 -4.86
CA GLU A 6 25.29 -36.99 -4.72
C GLU A 6 25.01 -38.22 -3.84
N THR A 7 24.08 -38.11 -2.89
CA THR A 7 23.73 -39.18 -1.94
C THR A 7 22.58 -40.07 -2.40
N TYR A 8 21.56 -39.52 -3.07
CA TYR A 8 20.31 -40.23 -3.40
C TYR A 8 19.93 -40.13 -4.88
N ASP A 9 19.24 -41.15 -5.40
CA ASP A 9 18.63 -41.11 -6.74
C ASP A 9 17.26 -40.43 -6.70
N LEU A 10 17.26 -39.12 -6.93
CA LEU A 10 16.09 -38.27 -6.81
C LEU A 10 15.42 -37.94 -8.15
N ASP A 11 15.79 -38.59 -9.26
CA ASP A 11 15.26 -38.22 -10.58
C ASP A 11 13.72 -38.32 -10.63
N GLU A 12 13.14 -39.43 -10.15
CA GLU A 12 11.69 -39.58 -10.05
C GLU A 12 11.03 -38.58 -9.08
N VAL A 13 11.73 -38.20 -8.01
CA VAL A 13 11.24 -37.23 -7.01
C VAL A 13 11.22 -35.81 -7.60
N LEU A 14 12.18 -35.49 -8.47
CA LEU A 14 12.32 -34.17 -9.09
C LEU A 14 11.42 -33.97 -10.32
N GLU A 15 11.11 -35.06 -11.04
CA GLU A 15 10.16 -35.07 -12.16
C GLU A 15 8.69 -34.98 -11.70
N ASP A 16 8.35 -35.53 -10.53
CA ASP A 16 7.02 -35.43 -9.94
C ASP A 16 6.87 -34.10 -9.16
N ASP A 17 6.02 -33.19 -9.67
CA ASP A 17 5.78 -31.88 -9.06
C ASP A 17 5.34 -31.94 -7.59
N ARG A 18 4.57 -32.96 -7.20
CA ARG A 18 4.10 -33.16 -5.83
C ARG A 18 5.25 -33.61 -4.94
N LYS A 19 6.01 -34.63 -5.35
CA LYS A 19 7.17 -35.12 -4.58
C LYS A 19 8.25 -34.04 -4.45
N ARG A 20 8.51 -33.28 -5.52
CA ARG A 20 9.41 -32.12 -5.51
C ARG A 20 8.94 -31.03 -4.54
N GLY A 21 7.63 -30.78 -4.49
CA GLY A 21 7.01 -29.87 -3.53
C GLY A 21 7.26 -30.32 -2.08
N LEU A 22 7.01 -31.61 -1.78
CA LEU A 22 7.25 -32.21 -0.48
C LEU A 22 8.72 -32.11 -0.06
N LEU A 23 9.66 -32.41 -0.97
CA LEU A 23 11.09 -32.31 -0.69
C LEU A 23 11.46 -30.87 -0.32
N ARG A 24 11.02 -29.91 -1.12
CA ARG A 24 11.28 -28.49 -0.88
C ARG A 24 10.73 -28.05 0.48
N ASP A 25 9.52 -28.46 0.83
CA ASP A 25 8.87 -28.07 2.08
C ASP A 25 9.55 -28.71 3.30
N ALA A 26 9.97 -29.97 3.21
CA ALA A 26 10.78 -30.63 4.24
C ALA A 26 12.11 -29.88 4.48
N MET A 27 12.78 -29.44 3.40
CA MET A 27 14.06 -28.73 3.49
C MET A 27 13.96 -27.35 4.13
N LYS A 28 12.81 -26.66 4.04
CA LYS A 28 12.63 -25.29 4.57
C LYS A 28 12.98 -25.18 6.05
N ARG A 29 12.56 -26.16 6.86
CA ARG A 29 12.83 -26.17 8.31
C ARG A 29 14.33 -26.19 8.60
N TYR A 30 15.06 -27.14 7.99
CA TYR A 30 16.50 -27.28 8.19
C TYR A 30 17.29 -26.10 7.62
N ALA A 31 16.85 -25.57 6.47
CA ALA A 31 17.46 -24.39 5.89
C ALA A 31 17.28 -23.14 6.77
N GLU A 32 16.10 -22.95 7.37
CA GLU A 32 15.83 -21.84 8.29
C GLU A 32 16.69 -21.96 9.56
N GLU A 33 16.75 -23.14 10.15
CA GLU A 33 17.57 -23.40 11.34
C GLU A 33 19.05 -23.19 11.05
N ALA A 34 19.56 -23.74 9.94
CA ALA A 34 20.93 -23.53 9.51
C ALA A 34 21.24 -22.05 9.28
N LYS A 35 20.35 -21.31 8.61
CA LYS A 35 20.50 -19.86 8.40
C LYS A 35 20.62 -19.09 9.72
N ILE A 36 19.79 -19.42 10.71
CA ILE A 36 19.82 -18.79 12.03
C ILE A 36 21.14 -19.12 12.75
N GLN A 37 21.53 -20.40 12.78
CA GLN A 37 22.75 -20.83 13.46
C GLN A 37 24.01 -20.25 12.82
N LEU A 38 24.13 -20.36 11.50
CA LEU A 38 25.28 -19.88 10.72
C LEU A 38 25.36 -18.36 10.63
N SER A 39 24.31 -17.63 11.01
CA SER A 39 24.42 -16.17 11.19
C SER A 39 25.37 -15.79 12.31
N TYR A 40 25.63 -16.69 13.27
CA TYR A 40 26.49 -16.42 14.44
C TYR A 40 27.53 -17.51 14.72
N LYS A 41 27.54 -18.58 13.93
CA LYS A 41 28.49 -19.70 14.03
C LYS A 41 29.17 -19.92 12.68
N ASN A 42 30.40 -20.43 12.71
CA ASN A 42 31.15 -20.73 11.48
C ASN A 42 30.65 -22.01 10.79
N GLU A 43 30.10 -22.96 11.56
CA GLU A 43 29.61 -24.23 11.04
C GLU A 43 28.37 -24.69 11.80
N GLN A 44 27.54 -25.49 11.12
CA GLN A 44 26.38 -26.15 11.67
C GLN A 44 26.25 -27.53 11.04
N HIS A 45 26.25 -28.56 11.87
CA HIS A 45 25.93 -29.92 11.44
C HIS A 45 24.42 -30.11 11.44
N ILE A 46 23.90 -30.73 10.38
CA ILE A 46 22.50 -31.11 10.22
C ILE A 46 22.46 -32.62 10.14
N LEU A 47 21.72 -33.21 11.07
CA LEU A 47 21.43 -34.64 11.12
C LEU A 47 19.92 -34.84 11.23
N THR A 48 19.36 -35.70 10.38
CA THR A 48 17.95 -36.10 10.46
C THR A 48 17.81 -37.53 10.95
N GLU A 49 16.79 -37.80 11.76
CA GLU A 49 16.39 -39.18 12.05
C GLU A 49 15.63 -39.80 10.86
N LEU A 50 15.60 -41.14 10.81
CA LEU A 50 14.83 -41.90 9.82
C LEU A 50 13.34 -41.51 9.88
N GLY A 51 12.73 -41.35 8.73
CA GLY A 51 11.34 -40.91 8.57
C GLY A 51 11.06 -39.42 8.80
N GLU A 52 12.04 -38.58 9.16
CA GLU A 52 11.82 -37.13 9.29
C GLU A 52 11.54 -36.45 7.95
N ILE A 53 12.14 -36.97 6.88
CA ILE A 53 11.85 -36.55 5.51
C ILE A 53 11.01 -37.67 4.90
N PRO A 54 9.70 -37.45 4.64
CA PRO A 54 8.79 -38.50 4.20
C PRO A 54 8.91 -38.75 2.69
N LEU A 55 10.14 -39.07 2.24
CA LEU A 55 10.47 -39.37 0.85
C LEU A 55 11.47 -40.52 0.80
N GLU A 56 11.27 -41.37 -0.19
CA GLU A 56 12.20 -42.42 -0.59
C GLU A 56 12.77 -42.04 -1.96
N ASP A 57 14.02 -42.44 -2.20
CA ASP A 57 14.66 -42.37 -3.51
C ASP A 57 14.16 -43.48 -4.45
N ALA A 58 14.66 -43.52 -5.69
CA ALA A 58 14.26 -44.53 -6.68
C ALA A 58 14.65 -45.98 -6.28
N GLN A 59 15.54 -46.16 -5.31
CA GLN A 59 15.95 -47.47 -4.77
C GLN A 59 15.17 -47.86 -3.51
N GLY A 60 14.26 -47.01 -3.03
CA GLY A 60 13.49 -47.23 -1.80
C GLY A 60 14.26 -46.87 -0.53
N GLU A 61 15.36 -46.11 -0.64
CA GLU A 61 16.10 -45.60 0.52
C GLU A 61 15.45 -44.32 1.04
N GLU A 62 15.23 -44.24 2.36
CA GLU A 62 14.71 -43.03 2.99
C GLU A 62 15.71 -41.88 2.86
N VAL A 63 15.22 -40.73 2.38
CA VAL A 63 16.04 -39.53 2.23
C VAL A 63 16.37 -38.96 3.61
N GLY A 64 17.65 -38.67 3.85
CA GLY A 64 18.16 -38.08 5.09
C GLY A 64 19.15 -36.96 4.84
N LEU A 65 19.47 -36.20 5.88
CA LEU A 65 20.58 -35.24 5.90
C LEU A 65 21.59 -35.67 6.96
N ASP A 66 22.84 -35.81 6.54
CA ASP A 66 24.03 -35.84 7.39
C ASP A 66 25.08 -34.98 6.69
N LEU A 67 25.07 -33.68 6.99
CA LEU A 67 25.98 -32.73 6.37
C LEU A 67 26.35 -31.57 7.29
N THR A 68 27.56 -31.05 7.11
CA THR A 68 28.02 -29.83 7.77
C THR A 68 27.96 -28.67 6.79
N LEU A 69 27.24 -27.61 7.16
CA LEU A 69 27.22 -26.35 6.42
C LEU A 69 28.14 -25.35 7.10
N THR A 70 28.74 -24.45 6.30
CA THR A 70 29.59 -23.37 6.81
C THR A 70 28.98 -21.98 6.57
N SER A 71 29.44 -20.98 7.34
CA SER A 71 29.02 -19.60 7.18
C SER A 71 29.42 -19.03 5.81
N GLU A 72 30.53 -19.48 5.22
CA GLU A 72 30.92 -19.08 3.85
C GLU A 72 29.95 -19.62 2.80
N GLN A 73 29.44 -20.84 2.98
CA GLN A 73 28.41 -21.41 2.09
C GLN A 73 27.09 -20.64 2.23
N LEU A 74 26.71 -20.26 3.46
CA LEU A 74 25.56 -19.39 3.68
C LEU A 74 25.76 -18.04 2.97
N GLU A 75 26.91 -17.40 3.16
CA GLU A 75 27.24 -16.11 2.56
C GLU A 75 27.19 -16.16 1.03
N ALA A 76 27.80 -17.18 0.42
CA ALA A 76 27.73 -17.37 -1.03
C ALA A 76 26.28 -17.54 -1.52
N ALA A 77 25.43 -18.23 -0.76
CA ALA A 77 24.03 -18.45 -1.12
C ALA A 77 23.15 -17.19 -1.01
N VAL A 78 23.37 -16.35 0.02
CA VAL A 78 22.50 -15.19 0.29
C VAL A 78 22.99 -13.90 -0.36
N SER A 79 24.30 -13.76 -0.61
CA SER A 79 24.90 -12.52 -1.12
C SER A 79 24.27 -11.99 -2.42
N PRO A 80 23.92 -12.82 -3.43
CA PRO A 80 23.28 -12.30 -4.65
C PRO A 80 21.93 -11.63 -4.39
N TYR A 81 21.15 -12.16 -3.44
CA TYR A 81 19.85 -11.61 -3.07
C TYR A 81 19.99 -10.32 -2.24
N PHE A 82 20.95 -10.31 -1.31
CA PHE A 82 21.27 -9.11 -0.55
C PHE A 82 21.83 -8.00 -1.46
N GLN A 83 22.68 -8.33 -2.43
CA GLN A 83 23.18 -7.37 -3.39
C GLN A 83 22.05 -6.75 -4.20
N ARG A 84 21.12 -7.57 -4.71
CA ARG A 84 19.93 -7.06 -5.42
C ARG A 84 19.11 -6.09 -4.56
N ALA A 85 18.94 -6.36 -3.26
CA ALA A 85 18.24 -5.46 -2.36
C ALA A 85 19.01 -4.14 -2.12
N ILE A 86 20.34 -4.22 -2.01
CA ILE A 86 21.22 -3.06 -1.85
C ILE A 86 21.22 -2.19 -3.11
N ASP A 87 21.24 -2.80 -4.30
CA ASP A 87 21.21 -2.08 -5.57
C ASP A 87 19.92 -1.27 -5.72
N ILE A 88 18.77 -1.82 -5.34
CA ILE A 88 17.49 -1.09 -5.30
C ILE A 88 17.57 0.13 -4.37
N ALA A 89 18.20 0.00 -3.20
CA ALA A 89 18.40 1.12 -2.28
C ALA A 89 19.31 2.19 -2.88
N LYS A 90 20.40 1.80 -3.55
CA LYS A 90 21.32 2.71 -4.23
C LYS A 90 20.65 3.44 -5.40
N ASP A 91 19.82 2.75 -6.18
CA ASP A 91 19.05 3.35 -7.26
C ASP A 91 18.05 4.38 -6.73
N LEU A 92 17.42 4.12 -5.59
CA LEU A 92 16.55 5.10 -4.92
C LEU A 92 17.34 6.35 -4.47
N LEU A 93 18.49 6.16 -3.83
CA LEU A 93 19.35 7.28 -3.40
C LEU A 93 19.80 8.12 -4.60
N HIS A 94 20.26 7.45 -5.67
CA HIS A 94 20.68 8.11 -6.91
C HIS A 94 19.54 8.91 -7.55
N ARG A 95 18.33 8.33 -7.65
CA ARG A 95 17.14 9.02 -8.19
C ARG A 95 16.75 10.27 -7.40
N ASN A 96 17.01 10.29 -6.09
CA ASN A 96 16.71 11.43 -5.24
C ASN A 96 17.90 12.39 -5.07
N HIS A 97 18.99 12.18 -5.80
CA HIS A 97 20.23 12.96 -5.70
C HIS A 97 20.82 12.98 -4.28
N VAL A 98 20.60 11.91 -3.51
CA VAL A 98 21.12 11.75 -2.14
C VAL A 98 22.42 10.95 -2.20
N GLN A 99 23.51 11.51 -1.68
CA GLN A 99 24.78 10.79 -1.55
C GLN A 99 24.79 9.97 -0.25
N GLY A 100 25.62 8.93 -0.18
CA GLY A 100 25.72 8.09 1.03
C GLY A 100 26.03 8.88 2.32
N GLY A 101 26.76 10.00 2.21
CA GLY A 101 27.05 10.89 3.34
C GLY A 101 25.87 11.77 3.79
N ASP A 102 24.84 11.93 2.96
CA ASP A 102 23.64 12.70 3.29
C ASP A 102 22.64 11.87 4.12
N VAL A 103 22.79 10.53 4.12
CA VAL A 103 21.94 9.62 4.88
C VAL A 103 22.33 9.66 6.36
N THR A 104 21.50 10.32 7.17
CA THR A 104 21.76 10.46 8.61
C THR A 104 21.63 9.14 9.38
N SER A 105 20.65 8.31 8.99
CA SER A 105 20.38 7.02 9.63
C SER A 105 19.82 6.03 8.61
N LEU A 106 20.25 4.77 8.71
CA LEU A 106 19.67 3.63 7.97
C LEU A 106 19.00 2.67 8.96
N ILE A 107 17.67 2.60 8.92
CA ILE A 107 16.88 1.77 9.84
C ILE A 107 16.55 0.43 9.19
N LEU A 108 16.77 -0.66 9.92
CA LEU A 108 16.48 -2.02 9.45
C LEU A 108 15.15 -2.52 10.00
N VAL A 109 14.37 -3.17 9.14
CA VAL A 109 13.04 -3.71 9.48
C VAL A 109 12.90 -5.14 8.96
N GLY A 110 12.39 -6.04 9.80
CA GLY A 110 12.15 -7.44 9.48
C GLY A 110 13.28 -8.39 9.91
N GLY A 111 12.91 -9.62 10.28
CA GLY A 111 13.82 -10.64 10.81
C GLY A 111 15.07 -10.93 9.96
N PRO A 112 15.01 -11.03 8.62
CA PRO A 112 16.19 -11.25 7.78
C PRO A 112 17.29 -10.20 7.97
N THR A 113 16.96 -8.99 8.46
CA THR A 113 17.92 -7.92 8.70
C THR A 113 18.79 -8.09 9.94
N TYR A 114 18.57 -9.15 10.73
CA TYR A 114 19.52 -9.59 11.76
C TYR A 114 20.80 -10.17 11.19
N SER A 115 20.78 -10.61 9.92
CA SER A 115 21.94 -11.23 9.28
C SER A 115 23.17 -10.30 9.33
N PRO A 116 24.28 -10.73 9.95
CA PRO A 116 25.52 -9.94 9.96
C PRO A 116 26.10 -9.73 8.57
N ILE A 117 25.88 -10.67 7.65
CA ILE A 117 26.30 -10.57 6.25
C ILE A 117 25.64 -9.36 5.59
N LEU A 118 24.31 -9.24 5.69
CA LEU A 118 23.57 -8.10 5.13
C LEU A 118 24.03 -6.77 5.76
N ARG A 119 24.19 -6.73 7.09
CA ARG A 119 24.62 -5.50 7.79
C ARG A 119 26.01 -5.05 7.36
N ARG A 120 26.95 -5.99 7.20
CA ARG A 120 28.29 -5.74 6.67
C ARG A 120 28.23 -5.20 5.25
N MET A 121 27.48 -5.85 4.36
CA MET A 121 27.32 -5.40 2.97
C MET A 121 26.71 -3.99 2.89
N LEU A 122 25.73 -3.67 3.74
CA LEU A 122 25.13 -2.32 3.81
C LEU A 122 26.13 -1.27 4.33
N GLU A 123 26.90 -1.59 5.36
CA GLU A 123 27.93 -0.69 5.90
C GLU A 123 29.03 -0.39 4.85
N GLU A 124 29.42 -1.40 4.05
CA GLU A 124 30.42 -1.25 2.99
C GLU A 124 29.92 -0.46 1.77
N GLN A 125 28.63 -0.53 1.45
CA GLN A 125 28.10 -0.03 0.17
C GLN A 125 27.17 1.18 0.28
N VAL A 126 26.58 1.42 1.46
CA VAL A 126 25.56 2.46 1.67
C VAL A 126 25.92 3.33 2.88
N VAL A 127 25.66 2.82 4.08
CA VAL A 127 25.98 3.46 5.37
C VAL A 127 25.79 2.43 6.49
N ARG A 128 26.47 2.62 7.62
CA ARG A 128 26.31 1.76 8.79
C ARG A 128 24.85 1.79 9.28
N PRO A 129 24.17 0.63 9.39
CA PRO A 129 22.81 0.58 9.89
C PRO A 129 22.70 0.96 11.38
N ASP A 130 21.61 1.63 11.74
CA ASP A 130 21.23 1.91 13.12
C ASP A 130 20.48 0.70 13.71
N THR A 131 21.04 0.13 14.77
CA THR A 131 20.53 -1.08 15.41
C THR A 131 19.92 -0.82 16.79
N ARG A 132 19.56 0.44 17.11
CA ARG A 132 18.92 0.80 18.38
C ARG A 132 17.47 0.33 18.48
N ILE A 133 16.80 0.17 17.34
CA ILE A 133 15.42 -0.30 17.25
C ILE A 133 15.43 -1.79 16.88
N ASP A 134 14.56 -2.56 17.52
CA ASP A 134 14.33 -3.96 17.18
C ASP A 134 13.62 -4.07 15.80
N PRO A 135 14.26 -4.68 14.78
CA PRO A 135 13.69 -4.82 13.45
C PRO A 135 12.38 -5.62 13.40
N MET A 136 12.13 -6.51 14.38
CA MET A 136 10.92 -7.34 14.41
C MET A 136 9.69 -6.57 14.88
N THR A 137 9.88 -5.53 15.70
CA THR A 137 8.79 -4.79 16.34
C THR A 137 8.64 -3.35 15.82
N ALA A 138 9.63 -2.83 15.08
CA ALA A 138 9.65 -1.47 14.54
C ALA A 138 8.33 -1.05 13.86
N VAL A 139 7.77 -1.91 12.99
CA VAL A 139 6.52 -1.60 12.26
C VAL A 139 5.32 -1.52 13.19
N ALA A 140 5.15 -2.51 14.07
CA ALA A 140 4.01 -2.56 14.99
C ALA A 140 4.04 -1.40 16.00
N VAL A 141 5.24 -1.05 16.48
CA VAL A 141 5.44 0.10 17.36
C VAL A 141 5.17 1.41 16.61
N GLY A 142 5.66 1.57 15.38
CA GLY A 142 5.36 2.75 14.56
C GLY A 142 3.86 2.90 14.27
N ALA A 143 3.19 1.79 13.94
CA ALA A 143 1.76 1.77 13.68
C ALA A 143 0.92 2.11 14.92
N SER A 144 1.30 1.62 16.10
CA SER A 144 0.57 1.95 17.34
C SER A 144 0.75 3.42 17.74
N LEU A 145 1.94 3.98 17.55
CA LEU A 145 2.19 5.41 17.73
C LEU A 145 1.34 6.23 16.75
N TYR A 146 1.31 5.87 15.47
CA TYR A 146 0.45 6.56 14.49
C TYR A 146 -1.03 6.45 14.84
N ALA A 147 -1.52 5.25 15.17
CA ALA A 147 -2.91 5.02 15.54
C ALA A 147 -3.34 5.88 16.75
N SER A 148 -2.44 6.11 17.71
CA SER A 148 -2.71 6.98 18.86
C SER A 148 -2.93 8.46 18.49
N THR A 149 -2.53 8.87 17.28
CA THR A 149 -2.76 10.23 16.77
C THR A 149 -4.08 10.39 16.03
N ILE A 150 -4.72 9.28 15.64
CA ILE A 150 -5.95 9.29 14.87
C ILE A 150 -7.12 9.59 15.81
N LYS A 151 -7.83 10.70 15.55
CA LYS A 151 -9.07 11.04 16.27
C LYS A 151 -10.16 10.02 15.93
N VAL A 152 -10.80 9.47 16.96
CA VAL A 152 -12.00 8.66 16.78
C VAL A 152 -13.12 9.56 16.25
N SER A 153 -13.85 9.10 15.24
CA SER A 153 -14.93 9.90 14.65
C SER A 153 -16.01 10.20 15.68
N GLU A 154 -16.66 11.35 15.55
CA GLU A 154 -17.71 11.76 16.50
C GLU A 154 -18.86 10.76 16.51
N GLU A 155 -19.22 10.15 15.37
CA GLU A 155 -20.29 9.15 15.31
C GLU A 155 -19.98 7.93 16.17
N VAL A 156 -18.74 7.43 16.12
CA VAL A 156 -18.31 6.29 16.95
C VAL A 156 -18.25 6.69 18.41
N ARG A 157 -17.71 7.87 18.72
CA ARG A 157 -17.65 8.39 20.10
C ARG A 157 -19.04 8.46 20.70
N GLU A 158 -19.98 9.12 20.03
CA GLU A 158 -21.37 9.28 20.46
C GLU A 158 -22.07 7.92 20.66
N ALA A 159 -21.84 6.94 19.78
CA ALA A 159 -22.43 5.61 19.91
C ALA A 159 -21.92 4.82 21.14
N THR A 160 -20.74 5.14 21.65
CA THR A 160 -20.10 4.41 22.76
C THR A 160 -20.08 5.15 24.10
N ARG A 161 -20.62 6.38 24.19
CA ARG A 161 -20.58 7.19 25.43
C ARG A 161 -21.30 6.51 26.58
N ASP A 162 -20.68 6.51 27.77
CA ASP A 162 -21.33 6.16 29.03
C ASP A 162 -22.02 7.40 29.62
N LEU A 163 -23.30 7.59 29.30
CA LEU A 163 -24.10 8.73 29.76
C LEU A 163 -24.27 8.82 31.29
N ALA A 164 -23.82 7.83 32.07
CA ALA A 164 -23.78 7.93 33.53
C ALA A 164 -22.60 8.78 34.04
N LYS A 165 -21.60 9.06 33.19
CA LYS A 165 -20.43 9.89 33.51
C LYS A 165 -20.58 11.31 32.97
N VAL A 166 -19.83 12.25 33.54
CA VAL A 166 -19.72 13.60 33.00
C VAL A 166 -19.04 13.54 31.63
N GLN A 167 -19.76 13.92 30.59
CA GLN A 167 -19.28 13.89 29.21
C GLN A 167 -18.51 15.18 28.88
N LEU A 168 -17.28 15.03 28.38
CA LEU A 168 -16.36 16.11 28.05
C LEU A 168 -16.05 16.12 26.56
N ASP A 169 -15.83 17.32 26.03
CA ASP A 169 -15.16 17.51 24.73
C ASP A 169 -13.75 18.02 24.99
N LEU A 170 -12.76 17.23 24.58
CA LEU A 170 -11.35 17.60 24.59
C LEU A 170 -10.91 18.00 23.18
N GLY A 171 -10.25 19.15 23.08
CA GLY A 171 -9.61 19.61 21.85
C GLY A 171 -8.12 19.78 22.08
N TYR A 172 -7.32 18.97 21.38
CA TYR A 172 -5.87 19.00 21.44
C TYR A 172 -5.29 18.37 20.17
N GLU A 173 -4.02 18.66 19.93
CA GLU A 173 -3.21 17.95 18.95
C GLU A 173 -2.50 16.76 19.62
N ALA A 174 -2.67 15.56 19.04
CA ALA A 174 -2.09 14.34 19.62
C ALA A 174 -0.56 14.26 19.47
N THR A 175 0.03 15.18 18.69
CA THR A 175 1.47 15.30 18.47
C THR A 175 1.88 16.77 18.55
N SER A 176 3.01 17.05 19.18
CA SER A 176 3.57 18.41 19.25
C SER A 176 5.10 18.38 19.20
N VAL A 177 5.70 19.35 18.50
CA VAL A 177 7.16 19.59 18.55
C VAL A 177 7.55 20.61 19.62
N GLN A 178 6.56 21.24 20.26
CA GLN A 178 6.75 22.22 21.32
C GLN A 178 6.93 21.53 22.67
N PRO A 179 7.49 22.21 23.69
CA PRO A 179 7.58 21.69 25.05
C PRO A 179 6.25 21.77 25.82
N MET A 180 5.21 22.32 25.21
CA MET A 180 3.88 22.50 25.79
C MET A 180 2.79 22.33 24.73
N GLU A 181 1.56 22.06 25.15
CA GLU A 181 0.39 21.97 24.26
C GLU A 181 -0.84 22.62 24.91
N PHE A 182 -1.75 23.16 24.11
CA PHE A 182 -2.99 23.76 24.61
C PHE A 182 -4.15 22.78 24.47
N VAL A 183 -4.75 22.42 25.59
CA VAL A 183 -5.87 21.47 25.66
C VAL A 183 -7.14 22.23 26.02
N SER A 184 -8.09 22.32 25.09
CA SER A 184 -9.41 22.84 25.40
C SER A 184 -10.26 21.77 26.06
N VAL A 185 -10.90 22.09 27.19
CA VAL A 185 -11.81 21.19 27.91
C VAL A 185 -13.14 21.90 28.12
N LYS A 186 -14.24 21.26 27.71
CA LYS A 186 -15.60 21.76 27.94
C LYS A 186 -16.57 20.62 28.24
N LEU A 187 -17.70 20.95 28.85
CA LEU A 187 -18.82 20.02 28.96
C LEU A 187 -19.42 19.75 27.58
N HIS A 188 -19.67 18.47 27.30
CA HIS A 188 -20.35 18.06 26.08
C HIS A 188 -21.83 18.49 26.10
N ALA A 189 -22.35 18.97 24.96
CA ALA A 189 -23.65 19.63 24.87
C ALA A 189 -24.86 18.75 25.31
N ASN A 190 -24.73 17.43 25.18
CA ASN A 190 -25.79 16.47 25.52
C ASN A 190 -25.63 15.82 26.91
N GLY A 191 -24.62 16.20 27.70
CA GLY A 191 -24.36 15.63 29.02
C GLY A 191 -25.19 16.29 30.13
N GLN A 192 -25.87 15.49 30.95
CA GLN A 192 -26.37 15.97 32.25
C GLN A 192 -25.18 16.10 33.21
N ALA A 193 -24.80 17.33 33.56
CA ALA A 193 -23.68 17.60 34.45
C ALA A 193 -24.12 18.47 35.63
N PRO A 194 -23.68 18.17 36.88
CA PRO A 194 -23.89 19.05 38.02
C PRO A 194 -23.32 20.46 37.78
N GLU A 195 -23.88 21.46 38.46
CA GLU A 195 -23.31 22.80 38.43
C GLU A 195 -22.04 22.89 39.30
N GLY A 196 -21.13 23.81 38.92
CA GLY A 196 -19.94 24.10 39.71
C GLY A 196 -18.84 23.04 39.63
N LEU A 197 -18.78 22.28 38.52
CA LEU A 197 -17.71 21.32 38.29
C LEU A 197 -16.36 22.02 38.08
N MET A 198 -15.31 21.34 38.52
CA MET A 198 -13.93 21.74 38.30
C MET A 198 -13.19 20.60 37.59
N VAL A 199 -12.28 20.94 36.68
CA VAL A 199 -11.40 19.98 36.00
C VAL A 199 -9.93 20.22 36.36
N GLU A 200 -9.17 19.14 36.48
CA GLU A 200 -7.72 19.16 36.65
C GLU A 200 -7.09 18.13 35.70
N LEU A 201 -6.07 18.56 34.97
CA LEU A 201 -5.27 17.69 34.13
C LEU A 201 -4.00 17.33 34.89
N GLU A 202 -3.71 16.04 35.01
CA GLU A 202 -2.54 15.55 35.74
C GLU A 202 -1.74 14.58 34.86
N ARG A 203 -0.43 14.84 34.71
CA ARG A 203 0.45 13.92 33.99
C ARG A 203 0.55 12.62 34.78
N MET A 204 0.33 11.48 34.14
CA MET A 204 0.18 10.18 34.82
C MET A 204 1.42 9.70 35.57
N ASP A 205 2.59 10.31 35.33
CA ASP A 205 3.81 10.08 36.10
C ASP A 205 3.85 10.85 37.44
N GLY A 206 2.81 11.63 37.75
CA GLY A 206 2.66 12.41 38.98
C GLY A 206 3.56 13.63 39.07
N THR A 207 4.27 13.99 37.99
CA THR A 207 5.27 15.07 38.03
C THR A 207 4.73 16.44 37.61
N TRP A 208 3.46 16.53 37.21
CA TRP A 208 2.82 17.80 36.80
C TRP A 208 1.31 17.73 36.93
N ALA A 209 0.68 18.82 37.35
CA ALA A 209 -0.77 19.02 37.33
C ALA A 209 -1.12 20.47 36.98
N SER A 210 -2.24 20.68 36.29
CA SER A 210 -2.69 22.00 35.86
C SER A 210 -3.23 22.87 37.00
N GLY A 211 -3.52 22.26 38.15
CA GLY A 211 -4.46 22.81 39.13
C GLY A 211 -5.90 22.76 38.63
N ARG A 212 -6.85 23.02 39.54
CA ARG A 212 -8.28 22.97 39.25
C ARG A 212 -8.76 24.22 38.52
N LYS A 213 -9.48 24.04 37.43
CA LYS A 213 -10.11 25.10 36.63
C LYS A 213 -11.63 24.88 36.52
N PRO A 214 -12.45 25.94 36.42
CA PRO A 214 -13.88 25.78 36.21
C PRO A 214 -14.19 25.00 34.94
N LEU A 215 -15.19 24.12 35.00
CA LEU A 215 -15.66 23.32 33.87
C LEU A 215 -17.10 23.67 33.54
N ASP A 216 -17.33 24.28 32.39
CA ASP A 216 -18.65 24.64 31.87
C ASP A 216 -18.78 24.35 30.36
N ALA A 217 -19.92 24.72 29.77
CA ALA A 217 -20.20 24.53 28.34
C ALA A 217 -19.42 25.48 27.41
N LYS A 218 -18.88 26.60 27.91
CA LYS A 218 -18.01 27.49 27.13
C LYS A 218 -16.61 26.87 26.99
N GLY A 219 -16.18 26.17 28.04
CA GLY A 219 -14.87 25.54 28.13
C GLY A 219 -13.78 26.47 28.60
N ASP A 220 -12.66 25.88 28.98
CA ASP A 220 -11.39 26.57 29.27
C ASP A 220 -10.26 25.91 28.47
N VAL A 221 -9.15 26.63 28.33
CA VAL A 221 -7.93 26.12 27.72
C VAL A 221 -6.88 25.93 28.81
N VAL A 222 -6.26 24.75 28.82
CA VAL A 222 -5.22 24.36 29.77
C VAL A 222 -3.92 24.16 29.00
N GLU A 223 -2.89 24.89 29.38
CA GLU A 223 -1.53 24.63 28.88
C GLU A 223 -0.96 23.44 29.64
N VAL A 224 -0.57 22.38 28.94
CA VAL A 224 0.04 21.18 29.52
C VAL A 224 1.52 21.10 29.18
N GLU A 225 2.35 20.72 30.16
CA GLU A 225 3.80 20.59 29.99
C GLU A 225 4.17 19.20 29.45
N LEU A 226 4.89 19.18 28.33
CA LEU A 226 5.32 17.97 27.66
C LEU A 226 6.79 17.65 27.97
N LYS A 227 7.05 16.41 28.37
CA LYS A 227 8.41 15.86 28.42
C LYS A 227 8.87 15.55 27.00
N GLU A 228 10.12 15.93 26.72
CA GLU A 228 10.70 15.85 25.39
C GLU A 228 10.90 14.40 24.92
N GLY A 229 10.64 14.17 23.62
CA GLY A 229 10.93 12.93 22.91
C GLY A 229 10.16 11.71 23.39
N ARG A 230 8.97 11.90 23.98
CA ARG A 230 8.17 10.79 24.53
C ARG A 230 6.68 11.05 24.52
N VAL A 231 5.95 9.97 24.76
CA VAL A 231 4.52 9.96 25.01
C VAL A 231 4.23 10.59 26.38
N ASN A 232 3.37 11.61 26.41
CA ASN A 232 2.89 12.26 27.62
C ASN A 232 1.42 11.90 27.83
N ALA A 233 1.13 11.06 28.81
CA ALA A 233 -0.23 10.67 29.18
C ALA A 233 -0.74 11.54 30.33
N PHE A 234 -1.97 12.03 30.21
CA PHE A 234 -2.64 12.89 31.18
C PHE A 234 -3.97 12.28 31.61
N ALA A 235 -4.20 12.22 32.91
CA ALA A 235 -5.50 11.96 33.49
C ALA A 235 -6.34 13.25 33.52
N VAL A 236 -7.62 13.13 33.21
CA VAL A 236 -8.64 14.18 33.32
C VAL A 236 -9.46 13.89 34.55
N LYS A 237 -9.33 14.72 35.59
CA LYS A 237 -10.04 14.56 36.85
C LYS A 237 -11.10 15.64 36.98
N VAL A 238 -12.34 15.22 37.22
CA VAL A 238 -13.47 16.13 37.45
C VAL A 238 -13.87 16.08 38.92
N TYR A 239 -14.17 17.25 39.48
CA TYR A 239 -14.57 17.42 40.87
C TYR A 239 -15.90 18.18 40.96
N ASP A 240 -16.74 17.78 41.91
CA ASP A 240 -17.94 18.54 42.27
C ASP A 240 -17.63 19.77 43.13
N ALA A 241 -18.65 20.58 43.42
CA ALA A 241 -18.53 21.77 44.26
C ALA A 241 -18.09 21.48 45.71
N SER A 242 -18.21 20.23 46.17
CA SER A 242 -17.74 19.77 47.49
C SER A 242 -16.30 19.23 47.45
N GLY A 243 -15.70 19.15 46.25
CA GLY A 243 -14.36 18.62 46.03
C GLY A 243 -14.30 17.10 45.90
N ASN A 244 -15.42 16.41 45.78
CA ASN A 244 -15.45 14.97 45.54
C ASN A 244 -15.16 14.68 44.06
N HIS A 245 -14.50 13.56 43.79
CA HIS A 245 -14.25 13.12 42.42
C HIS A 245 -15.55 12.66 41.75
N VAL A 246 -15.75 13.08 40.51
CA VAL A 246 -16.87 12.67 39.65
C VAL A 246 -16.29 11.96 38.44
N ALA A 247 -16.83 10.79 38.10
CA ALA A 247 -16.41 10.07 36.91
C ALA A 247 -16.73 10.89 35.64
N CYS A 248 -15.77 10.96 34.72
CA CYS A 248 -15.91 11.68 33.47
C CYS A 248 -15.47 10.82 32.28
N GLU A 249 -15.79 11.27 31.08
CA GLU A 249 -15.38 10.64 29.83
C GLU A 249 -15.17 11.69 28.73
N PRO A 250 -14.03 11.67 28.02
CA PRO A 250 -12.84 10.86 28.31
C PRO A 250 -12.17 11.25 29.64
N ASP A 251 -11.62 10.27 30.34
CA ASP A 251 -10.90 10.42 31.62
C ASP A 251 -9.38 10.51 31.46
N GLN A 252 -8.88 10.43 30.24
CA GLN A 252 -7.47 10.58 29.91
C GLN A 252 -7.26 10.96 28.45
N PHE A 253 -6.08 11.49 28.15
CA PHE A 253 -5.61 11.71 26.79
C PHE A 253 -4.08 11.65 26.72
N THR A 254 -3.55 11.63 25.51
CA THR A 254 -2.11 11.47 25.27
C THR A 254 -1.62 12.45 24.22
N VAL A 255 -0.44 13.03 24.45
CA VAL A 255 0.29 13.88 23.48
C VAL A 255 1.70 13.34 23.29
N ILE A 256 2.09 13.06 22.05
CA ILE A 256 3.46 12.65 21.70
C ILE A 256 4.30 13.90 21.45
N GLN A 257 5.35 14.10 22.24
CA GLN A 257 6.28 15.21 22.07
C GLN A 257 7.46 14.79 21.19
N GLY A 258 7.83 15.66 20.23
CA GLY A 258 9.06 15.57 19.46
C GLY A 258 8.93 14.88 18.11
N THR A 259 7.74 14.33 17.81
CA THR A 259 7.44 13.69 16.53
C THR A 259 6.18 14.33 15.96
N GLN A 260 6.26 14.93 14.78
CA GLN A 260 5.08 15.16 13.95
C GLN A 260 4.97 13.96 13.02
N VAL A 261 3.92 13.15 13.17
CA VAL A 261 3.73 12.04 12.23
C VAL A 261 3.38 12.64 10.89
N SER A 262 4.27 12.49 9.90
CA SER A 262 4.00 12.94 8.55
C SER A 262 2.79 12.19 8.00
N ALA A 263 1.92 12.89 7.27
CA ALA A 263 0.86 12.24 6.53
C ALA A 263 1.45 11.12 5.66
N ALA A 264 0.76 9.99 5.56
CA ALA A 264 1.08 8.97 4.58
C ALA A 264 1.14 9.61 3.19
N THR A 265 1.92 9.04 2.28
CA THR A 265 2.07 9.58 0.93
C THR A 265 1.60 8.56 -0.10
N LEU A 266 1.20 9.04 -1.28
CA LEU A 266 0.80 8.19 -2.38
C LEU A 266 1.97 7.28 -2.83
N PRO A 267 1.79 5.95 -2.87
CA PRO A 267 2.87 5.02 -3.20
C PRO A 267 3.16 4.92 -4.71
N SER A 268 2.21 5.36 -5.54
CA SER A 268 2.21 5.29 -7.00
C SER A 268 1.60 6.57 -7.57
N ASN A 269 1.90 6.84 -8.85
CA ASN A 269 1.17 7.85 -9.61
C ASN A 269 -0.25 7.34 -9.87
N MET A 270 -1.26 8.19 -9.72
CA MET A 270 -2.64 7.84 -10.07
C MET A 270 -3.14 8.68 -11.24
N GLY A 271 -3.83 8.04 -12.16
CA GLY A 271 -4.29 8.66 -13.39
C GLY A 271 -5.46 7.91 -14.00
N ILE A 272 -5.82 8.33 -15.20
CA ILE A 272 -6.85 7.67 -16.01
C ILE A 272 -6.28 7.26 -17.36
N GLU A 273 -6.92 6.27 -17.99
CA GLU A 273 -6.70 6.03 -19.42
C GLU A 273 -7.36 7.14 -20.25
N ILE A 274 -6.61 7.68 -21.21
CA ILE A 274 -7.17 8.54 -22.27
C ILE A 274 -6.78 7.98 -23.63
N TYR A 275 -7.63 8.24 -24.62
CA TYR A 275 -7.29 8.04 -26.01
C TYR A 275 -6.65 9.31 -26.59
N ARG A 276 -5.37 9.20 -26.97
CA ARG A 276 -4.57 10.27 -27.55
C ARG A 276 -4.62 10.18 -29.07
N ARG A 277 -5.19 11.19 -29.72
CA ARG A 277 -5.46 11.19 -31.17
C ARG A 277 -4.22 11.45 -32.03
N GLU A 278 -3.18 12.03 -31.45
CA GLU A 278 -1.95 12.38 -32.18
C GLU A 278 -1.20 11.15 -32.70
N ASP A 279 -1.28 10.04 -31.97
CA ASP A 279 -0.56 8.81 -32.26
C ASP A 279 -1.39 7.53 -32.09
N ASP A 280 -2.72 7.67 -32.01
CA ASP A 280 -3.68 6.56 -31.91
C ASP A 280 -3.43 5.60 -30.73
N ARG A 281 -3.10 6.17 -29.56
CA ARG A 281 -2.70 5.39 -28.38
C ARG A 281 -3.57 5.67 -27.17
N ARG A 282 -3.83 4.60 -26.41
CA ARG A 282 -4.44 4.66 -25.09
C ARG A 282 -3.35 4.75 -24.03
N VAL A 283 -3.26 5.91 -23.40
CA VAL A 283 -2.14 6.26 -22.53
C VAL A 283 -2.62 6.62 -21.13
N PHE A 284 -1.75 6.38 -20.17
CA PHE A 284 -1.91 6.83 -18.81
C PHE A 284 -1.76 8.36 -18.76
N LEU A 285 -2.82 9.07 -18.41
CA LEU A 285 -2.78 10.49 -18.09
C LEU A 285 -2.80 10.67 -16.58
N LEU A 286 -1.72 11.24 -16.05
CA LEU A 286 -1.57 11.56 -14.63
C LEU A 286 -2.60 12.59 -14.18
N ALA A 287 -3.26 12.33 -13.04
CA ALA A 287 -4.09 13.31 -12.38
C ALA A 287 -3.21 14.29 -11.57
N ARG A 288 -3.27 15.59 -11.91
CA ARG A 288 -2.41 16.59 -11.25
C ARG A 288 -2.79 16.73 -9.78
N GLY A 289 -1.85 16.50 -8.88
CA GLY A 289 -2.08 16.38 -7.43
C GLY A 289 -2.17 14.95 -6.91
N LEU A 290 -2.11 13.94 -7.78
CA LEU A 290 -1.95 12.52 -7.43
C LEU A 290 -0.64 11.94 -7.99
N GLU A 291 0.41 12.77 -7.99
CA GLU A 291 1.76 12.25 -8.20
C GLU A 291 2.17 11.35 -7.04
N MET A 292 3.02 10.39 -7.33
CA MET A 292 3.67 9.58 -6.30
C MET A 292 4.39 10.50 -5.29
N ASN A 293 4.29 10.16 -4.00
CA ASN A 293 4.78 10.90 -2.84
C ASN A 293 3.94 12.12 -2.41
N GLN A 294 2.78 12.40 -3.02
CA GLN A 294 1.88 13.43 -2.49
C GLN A 294 1.27 13.03 -1.14
N SER A 295 1.14 13.97 -0.22
CA SER A 295 0.57 13.72 1.12
C SER A 295 -0.93 13.40 1.04
N LEU A 296 -1.36 12.43 1.85
CA LEU A 296 -2.73 11.97 1.93
C LEU A 296 -3.57 12.74 2.98
N PRO A 297 -4.89 12.93 2.76
CA PRO A 297 -5.61 12.58 1.54
C PRO A 297 -5.22 13.52 0.39
N ALA A 298 -5.11 12.98 -0.81
CA ALA A 298 -4.72 13.72 -1.99
C ALA A 298 -5.94 13.91 -2.91
N THR A 299 -5.87 14.92 -3.77
CA THR A 299 -6.91 15.22 -4.77
C THR A 299 -6.24 15.52 -6.10
N GLY A 300 -6.65 14.79 -7.13
CA GLY A 300 -6.14 14.89 -8.48
C GLY A 300 -7.15 15.55 -9.40
N THR A 301 -6.67 16.35 -10.35
CA THR A 301 -7.51 16.98 -11.36
C THR A 301 -6.97 16.73 -12.77
N LEU A 302 -7.90 16.49 -13.72
CA LEU A 302 -7.65 16.36 -15.14
C LEU A 302 -8.65 17.24 -15.88
N ASN A 303 -8.18 18.32 -16.50
CA ASN A 303 -9.06 19.32 -17.11
C ASN A 303 -8.92 19.31 -18.64
N GLY A 304 -9.99 19.71 -19.33
CA GLY A 304 -10.00 19.89 -20.78
C GLY A 304 -10.07 18.58 -21.56
N LEU A 305 -10.52 17.49 -20.93
CA LEU A 305 -10.76 16.21 -21.60
C LEU A 305 -12.01 16.31 -22.49
N ARG A 306 -12.26 15.29 -23.31
CA ARG A 306 -13.41 15.23 -24.21
C ARG A 306 -14.11 13.89 -24.17
N THR A 307 -15.44 13.89 -24.22
CA THR A 307 -16.25 12.67 -24.30
C THR A 307 -16.00 11.92 -25.63
N SER A 308 -15.99 10.59 -25.57
CA SER A 308 -15.80 9.73 -26.75
C SER A 308 -17.10 9.52 -27.54
N GLN A 309 -18.26 9.64 -26.89
CA GLN A 309 -19.58 9.40 -27.49
C GLN A 309 -20.66 10.29 -26.86
N ASP A 310 -21.86 10.24 -27.44
CA ASP A 310 -23.04 10.91 -26.93
C ASP A 310 -23.53 10.24 -25.63
N LEU A 311 -24.01 11.04 -24.67
CA LEU A 311 -24.82 10.56 -23.54
C LEU A 311 -26.21 11.20 -23.64
N ARG A 312 -27.22 10.41 -24.04
CA ARG A 312 -28.61 10.87 -24.13
C ARG A 312 -29.31 10.67 -22.78
N PRO A 313 -30.01 11.70 -22.23
CA PRO A 313 -30.69 11.60 -20.96
C PRO A 313 -31.66 10.42 -20.89
N GLY A 314 -31.57 9.63 -19.82
CA GLY A 314 -32.43 8.48 -19.58
C GLY A 314 -32.09 7.23 -20.41
N ASN A 315 -30.96 7.23 -21.12
CA ASN A 315 -30.49 6.07 -21.89
C ASN A 315 -29.32 5.36 -21.19
N SER A 316 -29.57 4.20 -20.59
CA SER A 316 -28.54 3.40 -19.92
C SER A 316 -27.51 2.79 -20.86
N ASP A 317 -27.81 2.68 -22.16
CA ASP A 317 -26.93 2.05 -23.14
C ASP A 317 -25.82 2.99 -23.61
N ASP A 318 -25.99 4.30 -23.43
CA ASP A 318 -24.95 5.29 -23.68
C ASP A 318 -24.01 5.31 -22.48
N VAL A 319 -22.78 4.78 -22.60
CA VAL A 319 -21.85 4.57 -21.47
C VAL A 319 -20.47 5.15 -21.73
N VAL A 320 -20.08 6.23 -21.06
CA VAL A 320 -18.70 6.69 -21.02
C VAL A 320 -17.97 5.99 -19.88
N ARG A 321 -16.90 5.25 -20.21
CA ARG A 321 -16.01 4.60 -19.24
C ARG A 321 -14.77 5.46 -19.01
N ILE A 322 -14.35 5.59 -17.77
CA ILE A 322 -13.16 6.32 -17.33
C ILE A 322 -12.33 5.38 -16.44
N PRO A 323 -11.45 4.56 -17.04
CA PRO A 323 -10.60 3.64 -16.30
C PRO A 323 -9.57 4.40 -15.45
N ILE A 324 -9.45 4.05 -14.17
CA ILE A 324 -8.46 4.57 -13.22
C ILE A 324 -7.29 3.59 -13.17
N TYR A 325 -6.07 4.11 -13.26
CA TYR A 325 -4.84 3.34 -13.19
C TYR A 325 -3.88 3.88 -12.11
N GLU A 326 -3.05 2.99 -11.59
CA GLU A 326 -1.87 3.30 -10.79
C GLU A 326 -0.60 2.85 -11.51
N GLY A 327 0.46 3.64 -11.41
CA GLY A 327 1.71 3.31 -12.08
C GLY A 327 2.96 3.88 -11.42
N GLY A 328 4.11 3.40 -11.89
CA GLY A 328 5.43 3.84 -11.44
C GLY A 328 5.79 5.26 -11.90
N HIS A 329 7.06 5.64 -11.77
CA HIS A 329 7.53 6.99 -12.13
C HIS A 329 7.42 7.26 -13.63
N ASP A 330 7.53 6.21 -14.44
CA ASP A 330 7.44 6.16 -15.90
C ASP A 330 6.01 6.00 -16.42
N ALA A 331 5.01 5.93 -15.53
CA ALA A 331 3.61 5.77 -15.92
C ALA A 331 3.09 6.93 -16.79
N PRO A 332 3.29 8.22 -16.45
CA PRO A 332 2.73 9.33 -17.23
C PRO A 332 3.13 9.28 -18.71
N GLY A 333 2.13 9.10 -19.58
CA GLY A 333 2.30 9.03 -21.03
C GLY A 333 2.65 7.65 -21.59
N SER A 334 2.88 6.64 -20.74
CA SER A 334 3.03 5.24 -21.17
C SER A 334 1.68 4.64 -21.55
N LEU A 335 1.69 3.49 -22.24
CA LEU A 335 0.46 2.75 -22.53
C LEU A 335 -0.26 2.37 -21.24
N ALA A 336 -1.56 2.68 -21.15
CA ALA A 336 -2.34 2.48 -19.93
C ALA A 336 -2.30 1.01 -19.46
N ILE A 337 -2.43 0.05 -20.37
CA ILE A 337 -2.36 -1.40 -20.09
C ILE A 337 -1.07 -1.86 -19.38
N LEU A 338 0.04 -1.13 -19.51
CA LEU A 338 1.30 -1.48 -18.85
C LEU A 338 1.32 -1.15 -17.35
N ASN A 339 0.33 -0.38 -16.90
CA ASN A 339 0.14 0.05 -15.53
C ASN A 339 -0.89 -0.86 -14.83
N GLU A 340 -1.15 -0.60 -13.56
CA GLU A 340 -2.11 -1.38 -12.78
C GLU A 340 -3.49 -0.76 -12.86
N HIS A 341 -4.46 -1.51 -13.39
CA HIS A 341 -5.84 -1.07 -13.47
C HIS A 341 -6.51 -1.16 -12.09
N ILE A 342 -7.19 -0.10 -11.67
CA ILE A 342 -7.83 -0.01 -10.35
C ILE A 342 -9.34 -0.12 -10.45
N TYR A 343 -9.97 0.67 -11.33
CA TYR A 343 -11.42 0.80 -11.36
C TYR A 343 -11.94 1.40 -12.67
N ASP A 344 -13.05 0.87 -13.19
CA ASP A 344 -13.80 1.46 -14.29
C ASP A 344 -14.90 2.38 -13.75
N ALA A 345 -14.65 3.69 -13.71
CA ALA A 345 -15.73 4.63 -13.45
C ALA A 345 -16.65 4.71 -14.68
N ARG A 346 -17.97 4.64 -14.48
CA ARG A 346 -18.96 4.60 -15.56
C ARG A 346 -19.98 5.71 -15.41
N ILE A 347 -20.18 6.47 -16.48
CA ILE A 347 -21.25 7.46 -16.61
C ILE A 347 -22.17 6.99 -17.72
N THR A 348 -23.46 6.94 -17.43
CA THR A 348 -24.50 6.58 -18.38
C THR A 348 -25.38 7.77 -18.73
N GLY A 349 -26.23 7.62 -19.75
CA GLY A 349 -27.25 8.62 -20.05
C GLY A 349 -28.24 8.86 -18.90
N ASN A 350 -28.37 7.96 -17.93
CA ASN A 350 -29.20 8.20 -16.74
C ASN A 350 -28.59 9.20 -15.76
N ASP A 351 -27.27 9.41 -15.84
CA ASP A 351 -26.52 10.22 -14.88
C ASP A 351 -26.43 11.69 -15.31
N VAL A 352 -26.88 12.01 -16.54
CA VAL A 352 -26.85 13.37 -17.10
C VAL A 352 -28.27 13.92 -17.30
N PRO A 353 -28.54 15.18 -16.91
CA PRO A 353 -29.89 15.76 -17.02
C PRO A 353 -30.24 16.24 -18.44
N ALA A 354 -29.24 16.39 -19.31
CA ALA A 354 -29.38 16.86 -20.69
C ALA A 354 -28.37 16.15 -21.60
N LEU A 355 -28.59 16.23 -22.92
CA LEU A 355 -27.71 15.62 -23.92
C LEU A 355 -26.29 16.14 -23.74
N VAL A 356 -25.33 15.22 -23.58
CA VAL A 356 -23.89 15.50 -23.71
C VAL A 356 -23.44 14.96 -25.06
N PRO A 357 -23.21 15.81 -26.07
CA PRO A 357 -22.69 15.35 -27.35
C PRO A 357 -21.26 14.77 -27.23
N ALA A 358 -20.90 13.87 -28.14
CA ALA A 358 -19.53 13.42 -28.33
C ALA A 358 -18.58 14.61 -28.56
N GLY A 359 -17.40 14.56 -27.95
CA GLY A 359 -16.41 15.64 -28.02
C GLY A 359 -16.66 16.82 -27.08
N SER A 360 -17.70 16.76 -26.25
CA SER A 360 -17.96 17.77 -25.20
C SER A 360 -16.83 17.81 -24.19
N THR A 361 -16.47 19.00 -23.71
CA THR A 361 -15.44 19.15 -22.69
C THR A 361 -15.90 18.54 -21.37
N VAL A 362 -14.97 17.90 -20.66
CA VAL A 362 -15.19 17.32 -19.34
C VAL A 362 -13.95 17.51 -18.48
N ASP A 363 -14.17 17.79 -17.19
CA ASP A 363 -13.12 17.88 -16.18
C ASP A 363 -13.35 16.76 -15.14
N VAL A 364 -12.28 16.08 -14.75
CA VAL A 364 -12.34 14.93 -13.83
C VAL A 364 -11.53 15.27 -12.57
N THR A 365 -12.13 15.02 -11.42
CA THR A 365 -11.46 15.10 -10.11
C THR A 365 -11.49 13.74 -9.44
N ILE A 366 -10.37 13.28 -8.89
CA ILE A 366 -10.26 12.03 -8.14
C ILE A 366 -9.81 12.37 -6.71
N GLN A 367 -10.54 11.87 -5.71
CA GLN A 367 -10.20 12.04 -4.29
C GLN A 367 -9.80 10.71 -3.69
N THR A 368 -8.76 10.72 -2.86
CA THR A 368 -8.27 9.52 -2.17
C THR A 368 -8.66 9.49 -0.71
N ASP A 369 -8.64 8.30 -0.12
CA ASP A 369 -8.69 8.15 1.33
C ASP A 369 -7.43 8.74 2.00
N ARG A 370 -7.46 8.83 3.34
CA ARG A 370 -6.35 9.33 4.16
C ARG A 370 -5.28 8.29 4.48
N GLY A 371 -5.59 7.00 4.33
CA GLY A 371 -4.83 5.91 4.94
C GLY A 371 -4.02 5.11 3.93
N SER A 372 -4.66 4.64 2.86
CA SER A 372 -4.07 3.79 1.83
C SER A 372 -3.79 4.54 0.52
N GLY A 373 -4.34 5.74 0.35
CA GLY A 373 -4.26 6.51 -0.88
C GLY A 373 -5.18 5.99 -1.98
N ARG A 374 -6.10 5.07 -1.66
CA ARG A 374 -7.07 4.55 -2.62
C ARG A 374 -8.05 5.62 -3.07
N PRO A 375 -8.48 5.61 -4.35
CA PRO A 375 -9.55 6.48 -4.80
C PRO A 375 -10.86 6.09 -4.09
N VAL A 376 -11.60 7.08 -3.61
CA VAL A 376 -12.89 6.91 -2.94
C VAL A 376 -14.03 7.62 -3.65
N LEU A 377 -13.71 8.68 -4.41
CA LEU A 377 -14.70 9.47 -5.13
C LEU A 377 -14.07 10.00 -6.43
N MET A 378 -14.79 9.83 -7.54
CA MET A 378 -14.54 10.54 -8.79
C MET A 378 -15.67 11.54 -9.02
N LYS A 379 -15.32 12.77 -9.37
CA LYS A 379 -16.26 13.81 -9.79
C LYS A 379 -16.00 14.12 -11.25
N VAL A 380 -17.06 14.12 -12.05
CA VAL A 380 -16.97 14.38 -13.49
C VAL A 380 -17.86 15.56 -13.82
N TYR A 381 -17.23 16.71 -14.08
CA TYR A 381 -17.89 17.97 -14.35
C TYR A 381 -18.01 18.21 -15.86
N PHE A 382 -19.22 18.52 -16.31
CA PHE A 382 -19.55 18.87 -17.69
C PHE A 382 -19.80 20.38 -17.80
N PRO A 383 -18.80 21.20 -18.20
CA PRO A 383 -18.93 22.67 -18.17
C PRO A 383 -20.06 23.24 -19.03
N HIS A 384 -20.44 22.55 -20.11
CA HIS A 384 -21.52 23.00 -20.99
C HIS A 384 -22.92 22.81 -20.39
N LEU A 385 -23.06 21.92 -19.41
CA LEU A 385 -24.31 21.72 -18.64
C LEU A 385 -24.27 22.41 -17.28
N ASP A 386 -23.07 22.76 -16.79
CA ASP A 386 -22.84 23.15 -15.40
C ASP A 386 -23.29 22.06 -14.40
N GLU A 387 -22.96 20.81 -14.73
CA GLU A 387 -23.39 19.62 -13.98
C GLU A 387 -22.19 18.76 -13.57
N GLU A 388 -22.23 18.24 -12.34
CA GLU A 388 -21.22 17.35 -11.79
C GLU A 388 -21.85 15.99 -11.45
N VAL A 389 -21.27 14.92 -12.00
CA VAL A 389 -21.63 13.54 -11.66
C VAL A 389 -20.62 12.99 -10.66
N GLU A 390 -21.10 12.55 -9.51
CA GLU A 390 -20.30 11.91 -8.47
C GLU A 390 -20.37 10.38 -8.59
N ILE A 391 -19.21 9.73 -8.60
CA ILE A 391 -19.07 8.28 -8.71
C ILE A 391 -18.28 7.80 -7.49
N GLU A 392 -18.95 7.09 -6.59
CA GLU A 392 -18.28 6.42 -5.47
C GLU A 392 -17.42 5.27 -5.98
N VAL A 393 -16.15 5.27 -5.59
CA VAL A 393 -15.22 4.20 -5.96
C VAL A 393 -15.28 3.13 -4.87
N ALA A 394 -15.70 1.92 -5.26
CA ALA A 394 -15.94 0.83 -4.32
C ALA A 394 -14.67 0.47 -3.53
N SER A 395 -14.76 0.38 -2.20
CA SER A 395 -13.61 0.18 -1.30
C SER A 395 -12.86 -1.15 -1.48
N ASN A 396 -13.45 -2.12 -2.17
CA ASN A 396 -12.83 -3.39 -2.54
C ASN A 396 -12.08 -3.31 -3.89
N THR A 397 -11.29 -2.25 -4.09
CA THR A 397 -10.46 -2.03 -5.31
C THR A 397 -9.24 -2.94 -5.43
N VAL A 398 -9.03 -3.90 -4.51
CA VAL A 398 -8.17 -5.03 -4.85
C VAL A 398 -8.97 -5.81 -5.89
N GLN A 399 -8.57 -5.83 -7.16
CA GLN A 399 -9.19 -6.68 -8.17
C GLN A 399 -9.17 -8.14 -7.68
N GLN A 400 -10.22 -8.55 -6.95
CA GLN A 400 -10.52 -9.95 -6.66
C GLN A 400 -10.98 -10.65 -7.94
N GLU A 401 -11.28 -9.86 -8.98
CA GLU A 401 -11.70 -10.33 -10.29
C GLU A 401 -11.20 -9.36 -11.37
N ILE A 402 -10.73 -9.92 -12.48
CA ILE A 402 -10.47 -9.20 -13.73
C ILE A 402 -11.78 -9.20 -14.51
N ASP A 403 -12.30 -8.02 -14.88
CA ASP A 403 -13.52 -7.91 -15.68
C ASP A 403 -13.28 -8.53 -17.07
N ALA A 404 -14.10 -9.52 -17.44
CA ALA A 404 -13.96 -10.24 -18.70
C ALA A 404 -14.23 -9.33 -19.90
N GLY A 405 -15.15 -8.36 -19.77
CA GLY A 405 -15.46 -7.41 -20.83
C GLY A 405 -14.30 -6.44 -21.08
N TRP A 406 -13.64 -5.97 -20.02
CA TRP A 406 -12.42 -5.18 -20.09
C TRP A 406 -11.29 -5.96 -20.77
N LEU A 407 -11.02 -7.20 -20.32
CA LEU A 407 -9.93 -8.00 -20.90
C LEU A 407 -10.17 -8.31 -22.38
N GLN A 408 -11.42 -8.60 -22.76
CA GLN A 408 -11.80 -8.76 -24.16
C GLN A 408 -11.53 -7.48 -24.96
N SER A 409 -11.90 -6.30 -24.44
CA SER A 409 -11.60 -5.04 -25.12
C SER A 409 -10.10 -4.80 -25.30
N GLU A 410 -9.29 -5.11 -24.28
CA GLU A 410 -7.82 -4.96 -24.37
C GLU A 410 -7.21 -5.87 -25.45
N LEU A 411 -7.69 -7.11 -25.58
CA LEU A 411 -7.25 -8.04 -26.62
C LEU A 411 -7.62 -7.53 -28.03
N GLU A 412 -8.86 -7.08 -28.22
CA GLU A 412 -9.32 -6.50 -29.48
C GLU A 412 -8.51 -5.27 -29.89
N GLN A 413 -8.23 -4.40 -28.91
CA GLN A 413 -7.48 -3.16 -29.14
C GLN A 413 -5.99 -3.43 -29.42
N CYS A 414 -5.38 -4.42 -28.77
CA CYS A 414 -4.04 -4.87 -29.13
C CYS A 414 -3.99 -5.37 -30.59
N GLY A 415 -5.04 -6.06 -31.03
CA GLY A 415 -5.19 -6.48 -32.43
C GLY A 415 -5.22 -5.30 -33.40
N GLN A 416 -6.03 -4.28 -33.11
CA GLN A 416 -6.10 -3.06 -33.91
C GLN A 416 -4.76 -2.33 -34.00
N GLN A 417 -4.05 -2.21 -32.87
CA GLN A 417 -2.72 -1.58 -32.87
C GLN A 417 -1.69 -2.37 -33.70
N LEU A 418 -1.75 -3.69 -33.68
CA LEU A 418 -0.91 -4.52 -34.55
C LEU A 418 -1.28 -4.35 -36.03
N ASP A 419 -2.57 -4.20 -36.36
CA ASP A 419 -3.03 -3.89 -37.73
C ASP A 419 -2.45 -2.57 -38.24
N GLU A 420 -2.51 -1.52 -37.42
CA GLU A 420 -1.97 -0.20 -37.78
C GLU A 420 -0.45 -0.22 -37.96
N LEU A 421 0.28 -0.94 -37.11
CA LEU A 421 1.73 -1.07 -37.23
C LEU A 421 2.14 -1.84 -38.49
N ASP A 422 1.34 -2.81 -38.91
CA ASP A 422 1.54 -3.58 -40.14
C ASP A 422 1.42 -2.68 -41.38
N GLU A 423 0.57 -1.67 -41.32
CA GLU A 423 0.34 -0.70 -42.40
C GLU A 423 1.41 0.40 -42.51
N GLN A 424 2.28 0.56 -41.50
CA GLN A 424 3.33 1.59 -41.49
C GLN A 424 4.55 1.23 -42.35
N GLU A 425 5.06 2.18 -43.14
CA GLU A 425 6.27 1.98 -43.93
C GLU A 425 7.51 1.79 -43.03
N GLY A 426 8.18 0.63 -43.17
CA GLY A 426 9.39 0.30 -42.41
C GLY A 426 9.16 -0.57 -41.17
N SER A 427 7.96 -1.12 -41.01
CA SER A 427 7.62 -2.05 -39.95
C SER A 427 8.37 -3.39 -40.04
N ASP A 428 8.65 -4.02 -38.90
CA ASP A 428 9.24 -5.36 -38.84
C ASP A 428 8.13 -6.42 -38.96
N GLU A 429 7.78 -6.76 -40.20
CA GLU A 429 6.73 -7.75 -40.52
C GLU A 429 6.91 -9.08 -39.78
N ALA A 430 8.16 -9.50 -39.51
CA ALA A 430 8.44 -10.74 -38.80
C ALA A 430 8.13 -10.63 -37.31
N ALA A 431 8.47 -9.49 -36.69
CA ALA A 431 8.11 -9.20 -35.31
C ALA A 431 6.58 -9.06 -35.14
N ILE A 432 5.91 -8.33 -36.04
CA ILE A 432 4.45 -8.16 -36.03
C ILE A 432 3.75 -9.50 -36.22
N GLY A 433 4.19 -10.32 -37.18
CA GLY A 433 3.63 -11.66 -37.40
C GLY A 433 3.80 -12.59 -36.20
N LYS A 434 4.89 -12.45 -35.44
CA LYS A 434 5.09 -13.18 -34.17
C LYS A 434 4.15 -12.66 -33.08
N ALA A 435 4.00 -11.34 -32.98
CA ALA A 435 3.11 -10.70 -32.02
C ALA A 435 1.64 -11.10 -32.24
N ARG A 436 1.18 -11.13 -33.50
CA ARG A 436 -0.17 -11.59 -33.87
C ARG A 436 -0.44 -13.03 -33.44
N LYS A 437 0.51 -13.94 -33.66
CA LYS A 437 0.37 -15.35 -33.23
C LYS A 437 0.26 -15.47 -31.72
N GLU A 438 1.01 -14.67 -30.96
CA GLU A 438 0.89 -14.66 -29.52
C GLU A 438 -0.46 -14.07 -29.08
N LEU A 439 -0.92 -12.98 -29.70
CA LEU A 439 -2.25 -12.42 -29.43
C LEU A 439 -3.38 -13.43 -29.71
N GLU A 440 -3.34 -14.15 -30.83
CA GLU A 440 -4.30 -15.22 -31.14
C GLU A 440 -4.30 -16.32 -30.07
N ARG A 441 -3.11 -16.69 -29.57
CA ARG A 441 -2.98 -17.66 -28.48
C ARG A 441 -3.58 -17.13 -27.17
N LEU A 442 -3.38 -15.86 -26.85
CA LEU A 442 -3.97 -15.22 -25.68
C LEU A 442 -5.50 -15.15 -25.79
N GLN A 443 -6.03 -14.80 -26.96
CA GLN A 443 -7.47 -14.82 -27.24
C GLN A 443 -8.04 -16.23 -27.03
N GLN A 444 -7.40 -17.26 -27.61
CA GLN A 444 -7.83 -18.65 -27.41
C GLN A 444 -7.79 -19.08 -25.94
N ARG A 445 -6.77 -18.64 -25.17
CA ARG A 445 -6.66 -18.94 -23.75
C ARG A 445 -7.79 -18.28 -22.96
N PHE A 446 -8.14 -17.04 -23.29
CA PHE A 446 -9.25 -16.31 -22.68
C PHE A 446 -10.60 -16.95 -23.03
N ASP A 447 -10.85 -17.28 -24.30
CA ASP A 447 -12.11 -17.86 -24.78
C ASP A 447 -12.43 -19.23 -24.19
N GLN A 448 -11.41 -20.00 -23.78
CA GLN A 448 -11.58 -21.33 -23.18
C GLN A 448 -12.31 -21.27 -21.83
N ASP A 449 -11.96 -20.29 -20.98
CA ASP A 449 -12.62 -20.09 -19.69
C ASP A 449 -12.57 -18.60 -19.28
N PRO A 450 -13.47 -17.76 -19.83
CA PRO A 450 -13.47 -16.32 -19.60
C PRO A 450 -13.74 -15.91 -18.14
N ASN A 451 -14.22 -16.85 -17.31
CA ASN A 451 -14.53 -16.59 -15.91
C ASN A 451 -13.40 -17.04 -14.96
N ASP A 452 -12.45 -17.86 -15.42
CA ASP A 452 -11.32 -18.32 -14.61
C ASP A 452 -10.34 -17.18 -14.30
N TYR A 453 -10.14 -16.90 -13.01
CA TYR A 453 -9.29 -15.79 -12.56
C TYR A 453 -7.82 -16.00 -12.94
N ASP A 454 -7.30 -17.22 -12.77
CA ASP A 454 -5.90 -17.52 -13.06
C ASP A 454 -5.61 -17.43 -14.56
N ALA A 455 -6.54 -17.90 -15.42
CA ALA A 455 -6.46 -17.71 -16.87
C ALA A 455 -6.48 -16.23 -17.25
N LYS A 456 -7.43 -15.44 -16.72
CA LYS A 456 -7.49 -13.99 -16.98
C LYS A 456 -6.19 -13.29 -16.58
N LYS A 457 -5.64 -13.64 -15.41
CA LYS A 457 -4.39 -13.08 -14.90
C LYS A 457 -3.19 -13.46 -15.78
N GLU A 458 -3.11 -14.71 -16.20
CA GLU A 458 -2.10 -15.18 -17.15
C GLU A 458 -2.17 -14.41 -18.47
N VAL A 459 -3.38 -14.23 -19.02
CA VAL A 459 -3.62 -13.48 -20.25
C VAL A 459 -3.18 -12.02 -20.11
N VAL A 460 -3.57 -11.34 -19.03
CA VAL A 460 -3.15 -9.95 -18.75
C VAL A 460 -1.63 -9.82 -18.69
N GLU A 461 -0.95 -10.68 -17.94
CA GLU A 461 0.51 -10.62 -17.79
C GLU A 461 1.25 -10.83 -19.11
N ASN A 462 0.77 -11.76 -19.94
CA ASN A 462 1.38 -12.02 -21.24
C ASN A 462 1.02 -10.94 -22.26
N LEU A 463 -0.18 -10.36 -22.19
CA LEU A 463 -0.58 -9.21 -23.00
C LEU A 463 0.28 -7.99 -22.66
N LYS A 464 0.54 -7.71 -21.37
CA LYS A 464 1.48 -6.65 -20.93
C LYS A 464 2.88 -6.87 -21.51
N LYS A 465 3.39 -8.10 -21.53
CA LYS A 465 4.71 -8.42 -22.13
C LYS A 465 4.71 -8.17 -23.63
N LEU A 466 3.68 -8.65 -24.34
CA LEU A 466 3.51 -8.45 -25.76
C LEU A 466 3.50 -6.96 -26.11
N MET A 467 2.69 -6.18 -25.40
CA MET A 467 2.61 -4.73 -25.58
C MET A 467 3.93 -4.02 -25.33
N ARG A 468 4.76 -4.46 -24.37
CA ARG A 468 6.12 -3.92 -24.17
C ARG A 468 7.08 -4.22 -25.31
N GLU A 469 6.90 -5.35 -26.00
CA GLU A 469 7.72 -5.69 -27.17
C GLU A 469 7.30 -4.87 -28.39
N VAL A 470 6.00 -4.61 -28.54
CA VAL A 470 5.40 -3.87 -29.65
C VAL A 470 5.58 -2.35 -29.51
N ASP A 471 5.61 -1.82 -28.29
CA ASP A 471 5.79 -0.38 -28.02
C ASP A 471 7.24 0.12 -28.15
N ARG A 472 8.21 -0.79 -28.32
CA ARG A 472 9.63 -0.46 -28.54
C ARG A 472 9.94 -0.18 -30.00
#